data_AF-A0A8D2M7Q4-F1
#
_entry.id   AF-A0A8D2M7Q4-F1
#
_cell.length_a   1.000
_cell.length_b   1.000
_cell.length_c   1.000
_cell.angle_alpha   90.00
_cell.angle_beta   90.00
_cell.angle_gamma   90.00
#
_symmetry.space_group_name_H-M   'P 1'
#
loop_
_entity.id
_entity.type
_entity.pdbx_description
1 polymer ?
#
loop_
_entity_poly.entity_id
_entity_poly.type
_entity_poly.pdbx_seq_one_letter_code
_entity_poly.pdbx_strand_id
1 'polypeptide(L)'
;MEIQESELRKIRSEKELLQKQLREREVQLQAVSDKVRPKSVVAMASRRHSSWEFGIFATSLSHRQEGGEPVAVKLKSKIFSFQFCSLTEEQRQEEAVVAMVEENQNLQQVVAEQEFQLAEQNKLISELQGTISQLQAEAVSTRLHLLEQKQAQRETQRQLEALQHTELQTRVALELISSKFERYRNKIIQATFSVEGIQDPQGELTDDDVLEAMQKIFNERTEFQQMLKNKGSRTSLLSSDSSTASPARRRKSSRMEKL
;
A
#
# COMPACT_ATOMS: atom_id res chain seq x y z
N MET A 1 0.62 16.74 -11.32
CA MET A 1 1.60 17.85 -11.18
C MET A 1 0.93 19.22 -11.10
N GLU A 2 -0.08 19.52 -11.93
CA GLU A 2 -0.74 20.85 -11.96
C GLU A 2 -1.37 21.30 -10.63
N ILE A 3 -1.93 20.37 -9.84
CA ILE A 3 -2.54 20.69 -8.54
C ILE A 3 -1.49 21.18 -7.54
N GLN A 4 -0.30 20.57 -7.50
CA GLN A 4 0.79 20.99 -6.62
C GLN A 4 1.40 22.33 -7.05
N GLU A 5 1.43 22.62 -8.34
CA GLU A 5 1.89 23.92 -8.86
C GLU A 5 0.91 25.07 -8.57
N SER A 6 -0.39 24.78 -8.51
CA SER A 6 -1.41 25.75 -8.09
C SER A 6 -1.26 26.12 -6.61
N GLU A 7 -1.08 25.11 -5.74
CA GLU A 7 -0.84 25.30 -4.31
C GLU A 7 0.45 26.10 -4.06
N LEU A 8 1.54 25.77 -4.76
CA LEU A 8 2.80 26.52 -4.66
C LEU A 8 2.66 27.98 -5.11
N ARG A 9 1.86 28.26 -6.15
CA ARG A 9 1.57 29.64 -6.58
C ARG A 9 0.78 30.41 -5.53
N LYS A 10 -0.22 29.78 -4.91
CA LYS A 10 -1.01 30.38 -3.84
C LYS A 10 -0.14 30.73 -2.64
N ILE A 11 0.68 29.79 -2.16
CA ILE A 11 1.60 30.01 -1.04
C ILE A 11 2.61 31.12 -1.34
N ARG A 12 3.15 31.19 -2.57
CA ARG A 12 4.05 32.29 -2.97
C ARG A 12 3.36 33.65 -2.93
N SER A 13 2.13 33.75 -3.43
CA SER A 13 1.37 35.01 -3.42
C SER A 13 1.03 35.48 -2.01
N GLU A 14 0.68 34.55 -1.13
CA GLU A 14 0.36 34.83 0.28
C GLU A 14 1.62 35.28 1.05
N LYS A 15 2.75 34.60 0.83
CA LYS A 15 4.05 35.01 1.37
C LYS A 15 4.42 36.43 0.92
N GLU A 16 4.23 36.75 -0.35
CA GLU A 16 4.55 38.09 -0.88
C GLU A 16 3.66 39.17 -0.26
N LEU A 17 2.37 38.88 -0.05
CA LEU A 17 1.43 39.77 0.62
C LEU A 17 1.83 40.03 2.07
N LEU A 18 2.11 38.97 2.83
CA LEU A 18 2.54 39.08 4.23
C LEU A 18 3.86 39.88 4.34
N GLN A 19 4.79 39.66 3.41
CA GLN A 19 6.05 40.40 3.38
C GLN A 19 5.88 41.89 3.03
N LYS A 20 4.83 42.26 2.29
CA LYS A 20 4.48 43.68 2.08
C LYS A 20 3.88 44.30 3.34
N GLN A 21 2.96 43.60 4.00
CA GLN A 21 2.36 44.07 5.25
C GLN A 21 3.40 44.26 6.37
N LEU A 22 4.37 43.34 6.46
CA LEU A 22 5.43 43.41 7.47
C LEU A 22 6.32 44.64 7.26
N ARG A 23 6.74 44.91 6.01
CA ARG A 23 7.48 46.14 5.67
C ARG A 23 6.68 47.41 5.95
N GLU A 24 5.38 47.41 5.68
CA GLU A 24 4.52 48.55 5.99
C GLU A 24 4.42 48.80 7.49
N ARG A 25 4.27 47.73 8.29
CA ARG A 25 4.27 47.82 9.76
C ARG A 25 5.61 48.27 10.32
N GLU A 26 6.72 47.83 9.75
CA GLU A 26 8.06 48.33 10.10
C GLU A 26 8.19 49.83 9.83
N VAL A 27 7.72 50.32 8.67
CA VAL A 27 7.72 51.75 8.36
C VAL A 27 6.83 52.54 9.33
N GLN A 28 5.66 52.00 9.69
CA GLN A 28 4.77 52.63 10.68
C GLN A 28 5.42 52.67 12.08
N LEU A 29 6.04 51.58 12.51
CA LEU A 29 6.76 51.52 13.79
C LEU A 29 7.98 52.44 13.79
N GLN A 30 8.71 52.53 12.69
CA GLN A 30 9.83 53.45 12.54
C GLN A 30 9.35 54.90 12.61
N ALA A 31 8.26 55.25 11.94
CA ALA A 31 7.68 56.60 12.00
C ALA A 31 7.16 56.95 13.40
N VAL A 32 6.59 56.00 14.14
CA VAL A 32 6.20 56.19 15.55
C VAL A 32 7.44 56.35 16.43
N SER A 33 8.48 55.54 16.24
CA SER A 33 9.75 55.64 16.95
C SER A 33 10.42 57.00 16.72
N ASP A 34 10.47 57.45 15.46
CA ASP A 34 11.03 58.74 15.05
C ASP A 34 10.17 59.93 15.53
N LYS A 35 8.91 59.72 15.89
CA LYS A 35 8.06 60.76 16.48
C LYS A 35 8.22 60.87 17.99
N VAL A 36 8.57 59.77 18.67
CA VAL A 36 8.78 59.69 20.11
C VAL A 36 10.22 60.08 20.50
N ARG A 37 11.22 59.58 19.76
CA ARG A 37 12.65 59.66 20.10
C ARG A 37 13.26 61.08 20.07
N PRO A 38 13.04 61.95 19.06
CA PRO A 38 13.65 63.28 19.03
C PRO A 38 12.91 64.28 19.94
N LYS A 39 11.66 64.00 20.34
CA LYS A 39 10.89 64.91 21.19
C LYS A 39 11.12 64.67 22.68
N SER A 40 11.41 63.46 23.13
CA SER A 40 11.61 63.21 24.57
C SER A 40 13.01 63.63 25.03
N VAL A 41 14.08 63.16 24.38
CA VAL A 41 15.47 63.41 24.85
C VAL A 41 15.89 64.86 24.65
N VAL A 42 15.59 65.45 23.49
CA VAL A 42 15.91 66.86 23.21
C VAL A 42 15.02 67.80 24.02
N ALA A 43 13.73 67.52 24.21
CA ALA A 43 12.89 68.37 25.06
C ALA A 43 13.18 68.19 26.55
N MET A 44 13.64 67.02 27.00
CA MET A 44 14.14 66.82 28.38
C MET A 44 15.44 67.58 28.60
N ALA A 45 16.42 67.49 27.68
CA ALA A 45 17.67 68.23 27.77
C ALA A 45 17.44 69.75 27.68
N SER A 46 16.58 70.20 26.76
CA SER A 46 16.24 71.62 26.60
C SER A 46 15.43 72.17 27.80
N ARG A 47 14.56 71.36 28.43
CA ARG A 47 13.86 71.75 29.66
C ARG A 47 14.78 71.80 30.87
N ARG A 48 15.70 70.84 31.03
CA ARG A 48 16.69 70.86 32.11
C ARG A 48 17.65 72.03 31.97
N HIS A 49 18.17 72.29 30.76
CA HIS A 49 19.01 73.45 30.48
C HIS A 49 18.27 74.78 30.70
N SER A 50 17.02 74.90 30.24
CA SER A 50 16.20 76.09 30.49
C SER A 50 15.91 76.26 31.98
N SER A 51 15.57 75.19 32.69
CA SER A 51 15.33 75.24 34.14
C SER A 51 16.59 75.61 34.94
N TRP A 52 17.77 75.18 34.50
CA TRP A 52 19.06 75.55 35.10
C TRP A 52 19.38 77.03 34.83
N GLU A 53 19.20 77.51 33.59
CA GLU A 53 19.34 78.92 33.20
C GLU A 53 18.38 79.83 33.97
N PHE A 54 17.10 79.43 34.10
CA PHE A 54 16.11 80.15 34.91
C PHE A 54 16.45 80.13 36.42
N GLY A 55 17.03 79.03 36.92
CA GLY A 55 17.52 78.95 38.31
C GLY A 55 18.71 79.87 38.57
N ILE A 56 19.67 79.92 37.64
CA ILE A 56 20.81 80.84 37.70
C ILE A 56 20.32 82.29 37.62
N PHE A 57 19.43 82.61 36.69
CA PHE A 57 18.85 83.96 36.53
C PHE A 57 18.06 84.42 37.77
N ALA A 58 17.26 83.54 38.37
CA ALA A 58 16.51 83.84 39.60
C ALA A 58 17.42 84.02 40.83
N THR A 59 18.58 83.35 40.86
CA THR A 59 19.59 83.50 41.91
C THR A 59 20.38 84.80 41.74
N SER A 60 20.72 85.17 40.49
CA SER A 60 21.36 86.45 40.17
C SER A 60 20.46 87.67 40.43
N LEU A 61 19.15 87.56 40.20
CA LEU A 61 18.19 88.62 40.57
C LEU A 61 18.03 88.81 42.07
N SER A 62 18.36 87.79 42.88
CA SER A 62 18.22 87.83 44.33
C SER A 62 19.30 88.66 45.03
N HIS A 63 20.39 89.02 44.34
CA HIS A 63 21.48 89.85 44.86
C HIS A 63 21.30 91.35 44.57
N ARG A 64 20.13 91.78 44.07
CA ARG A 64 19.87 93.21 43.80
C ARG A 64 18.43 93.61 44.13
N GLN A 65 18.07 93.65 45.42
CA GLN A 65 17.01 94.54 45.90
C GLN A 65 17.07 94.73 47.43
N GLU A 66 17.38 95.94 47.87
CA GLU A 66 17.08 96.42 49.22
C GLU A 66 15.59 96.76 49.32
N GLY A 67 14.95 96.38 50.43
CA GLY A 67 13.70 96.98 50.91
C GLY A 67 12.39 96.57 50.20
N GLY A 68 11.77 95.46 50.63
CA GLY A 68 10.35 95.15 50.43
C GLY A 68 10.05 93.75 49.90
N GLU A 69 9.52 92.85 50.75
CA GLU A 69 8.89 91.58 50.30
C GLU A 69 7.40 91.82 50.03
N PRO A 70 6.84 91.35 48.88
CA PRO A 70 6.50 89.92 48.77
C PRO A 70 6.55 89.31 47.35
N VAL A 71 7.03 90.01 46.31
CA VAL A 71 6.90 89.54 44.92
C VAL A 71 7.97 88.50 44.53
N ALA A 72 9.23 88.73 44.91
CA ALA A 72 10.34 87.83 44.58
C ALA A 72 10.20 86.45 45.26
N VAL A 73 9.81 86.42 46.54
CA VAL A 73 9.53 85.18 47.28
C VAL A 73 8.34 84.43 46.67
N LYS A 74 7.29 85.16 46.28
CA LYS A 74 6.09 84.57 45.64
C LYS A 74 6.39 84.01 44.25
N LEU A 75 7.29 84.64 43.51
CA LEU A 75 7.76 84.14 42.22
C LEU A 75 8.63 82.90 42.39
N LYS A 76 9.58 82.90 43.33
CA LYS A 76 10.38 81.72 43.68
C LYS A 76 9.53 80.54 44.15
N SER A 77 8.53 80.81 45.00
CA SER A 77 7.56 79.80 45.46
C SER A 77 6.74 79.21 44.31
N LYS A 78 6.26 80.04 43.37
CA LYS A 78 5.54 79.57 42.17
C LYS A 78 6.42 78.76 41.23
N ILE A 79 7.68 79.18 41.03
CA ILE A 79 8.64 78.45 40.19
C ILE A 79 8.95 77.08 40.82
N PHE A 80 9.21 77.06 42.13
CA PHE A 80 9.46 75.82 42.86
C PHE A 80 8.24 74.88 42.83
N SER A 81 7.03 75.41 43.01
CA SER A 81 5.79 74.65 42.88
C SER A 81 5.59 74.07 41.47
N PHE A 82 5.86 74.85 40.42
CA PHE A 82 5.77 74.38 39.04
C PHE A 82 6.81 73.30 38.73
N GLN A 83 8.05 73.46 39.21
CA GLN A 83 9.10 72.46 39.09
C GLN A 83 8.74 71.17 39.83
N PHE A 84 8.19 71.27 41.05
CA PHE A 84 7.72 70.12 41.81
C PHE A 84 6.59 69.38 41.07
N CYS A 85 5.57 70.10 40.60
CA CYS A 85 4.48 69.51 39.81
C CYS A 85 4.99 68.83 38.52
N SER A 86 5.96 69.43 37.83
CA SER A 86 6.52 68.87 36.60
C SER A 86 7.33 67.60 36.86
N LEU A 87 8.13 67.58 37.93
CA LEU A 87 8.90 66.39 38.32
C LEU A 87 7.99 65.25 38.79
N THR A 88 6.93 65.55 39.56
CA THR A 88 5.94 64.54 39.95
C THR A 88 5.22 63.96 38.74
N GLU A 89 4.92 64.78 37.74
CA GLU A 89 4.27 64.32 36.51
C GLU A 89 5.22 63.52 35.61
N GLU A 90 6.50 63.91 35.51
CA GLU A 90 7.55 63.14 34.82
C GLU A 90 7.72 61.76 35.46
N GLN A 91 7.76 61.70 36.81
CA GLN A 91 7.82 60.44 37.54
C GLN A 91 6.59 59.55 37.29
N ARG A 92 5.38 60.13 37.28
CA ARG A 92 4.14 59.38 36.96
C ARG A 92 4.18 58.81 35.53
N GLN A 93 4.71 59.58 34.57
CA GLN A 93 4.88 59.11 33.20
C GLN A 93 5.93 58.00 33.10
N GLU A 94 7.03 58.10 33.84
CA GLU A 94 8.06 57.06 33.91
C GLU A 94 7.49 55.77 34.51
N GLU A 95 6.74 55.84 35.61
CA GLU A 95 6.06 54.70 36.21
C GLU A 95 5.06 54.04 35.23
N ALA A 96 4.29 54.84 34.48
CA ALA A 96 3.39 54.32 33.44
C ALA A 96 4.14 53.65 32.28
N VAL A 97 5.32 54.15 31.91
CA VAL A 97 6.18 53.54 30.89
C VAL A 97 6.78 52.23 31.40
N VAL A 98 7.24 52.17 32.64
CA VAL A 98 7.78 50.94 33.25
C VAL A 98 6.71 49.85 33.28
N ALA A 99 5.50 50.16 33.75
CA ALA A 99 4.39 49.22 33.75
C ALA A 99 4.06 48.70 32.34
N MET A 100 4.06 49.57 31.34
CA MET A 100 3.84 49.17 29.93
C MET A 100 4.96 48.28 29.39
N VAL A 101 6.22 48.54 29.76
CA VAL A 101 7.37 47.70 29.36
C VAL A 101 7.26 46.32 29.98
N GLU A 102 6.90 46.22 31.26
CA GLU A 102 6.67 44.96 31.95
C GLU A 102 5.53 44.15 31.32
N GLU A 103 4.39 44.79 31.02
CA GLU A 103 3.29 44.14 30.30
C GLU A 103 3.72 43.65 28.91
N ASN A 104 4.53 44.42 28.18
CA ASN A 104 5.02 44.01 26.87
C ASN A 104 5.95 42.79 26.96
N GLN A 105 6.82 42.73 27.96
CA GLN A 105 7.69 41.58 28.22
C GLN A 105 6.87 40.34 28.56
N ASN A 106 5.86 40.47 29.43
CA ASN A 106 4.96 39.36 29.76
C ASN A 106 4.20 38.84 28.53
N LEU A 107 3.70 39.75 27.68
CA LEU A 107 3.03 39.38 26.43
C LEU A 107 4.00 38.66 25.47
N GLN A 108 5.24 39.14 25.34
CA GLN A 108 6.26 38.47 24.52
C GLN A 108 6.56 37.06 25.03
N GLN A 109 6.62 36.87 26.35
CA GLN A 109 6.81 35.54 26.95
C GLN A 109 5.65 34.60 26.61
N VAL A 110 4.40 35.06 26.75
CA VAL A 110 3.22 34.26 26.40
C VAL A 110 3.20 33.91 24.91
N VAL A 111 3.55 34.86 24.03
CA VAL A 111 3.65 34.61 22.58
C VAL A 111 4.70 33.54 22.30
N ALA A 112 5.88 33.64 22.90
CA ALA A 112 6.94 32.65 22.71
C ALA A 112 6.52 31.24 23.17
N GLU A 113 5.79 31.13 24.28
CA GLU A 113 5.29 29.86 24.78
C GLU A 113 4.19 29.27 23.89
N GLN A 114 3.29 30.11 23.38
CA GLN A 114 2.28 29.69 22.41
C GLN A 114 2.91 29.26 21.08
N GLU A 115 3.94 29.97 20.59
CA GLU A 115 4.69 29.58 19.40
C GLU A 115 5.37 28.22 19.57
N PHE A 116 5.96 27.97 20.75
CA PHE A 116 6.54 26.68 21.09
C PHE A 116 5.49 25.56 21.08
N GLN A 117 4.34 25.77 21.73
CA GLN A 117 3.24 24.78 21.74
C GLN A 117 2.70 24.52 20.34
N LEU A 118 2.55 25.56 19.51
CA LEU A 118 2.15 25.41 18.11
C LEU A 118 3.18 24.60 17.31
N ALA A 119 4.48 24.79 17.57
CA ALA A 119 5.53 24.00 16.93
C ALA A 119 5.45 22.51 17.34
N GLU A 120 5.20 22.21 18.62
CA GLU A 120 4.99 20.84 19.09
C GLU A 120 3.75 20.19 18.46
N GLN A 121 2.63 20.91 18.39
CA GLN A 121 1.42 20.41 17.74
C GLN A 121 1.65 20.16 16.24
N ASN A 122 2.33 21.05 15.55
CA ASN A 122 2.67 20.86 14.13
C ASN A 122 3.56 19.65 13.90
N LYS A 123 4.49 19.37 14.82
CA LYS A 123 5.30 18.15 14.80
C LYS A 123 4.43 16.90 14.94
N LEU A 124 3.52 16.87 15.93
CA LEU A 124 2.60 15.75 16.12
C LEU A 124 1.67 15.54 14.91
N ILE A 125 1.15 16.63 14.34
CA ILE A 125 0.34 16.57 13.10
C ILE A 125 1.15 15.94 11.97
N SER A 126 2.42 16.33 11.81
CA SER A 126 3.30 15.76 10.77
C SER A 126 3.56 14.28 10.98
N GLU A 127 3.80 13.86 12.23
CA GLU A 127 3.98 12.45 12.59
C GLU A 127 2.71 11.63 12.31
N LEU A 128 1.54 12.12 12.72
CA LEU A 128 0.25 11.47 12.46
C LEU A 128 -0.10 11.41 10.97
N GLN A 129 0.21 12.46 10.21
CA GLN A 129 0.06 12.43 8.74
C GLN A 129 0.97 11.39 8.11
N GLY A 130 2.20 11.23 8.63
CA GLY A 130 3.12 10.19 8.23
C GLY A 130 2.58 8.79 8.48
N THR A 131 2.05 8.53 9.68
CA THR A 131 1.48 7.21 10.01
C THR A 131 0.21 6.91 9.22
N ILE A 132 -0.68 7.90 9.01
CA ILE A 132 -1.86 7.75 8.15
C ILE A 132 -1.44 7.38 6.73
N SER A 133 -0.43 8.05 6.18
CA SER A 133 0.06 7.79 4.83
C SER A 133 0.64 6.37 4.70
N GLN A 134 1.39 5.91 5.71
CA GLN A 134 1.93 4.55 5.76
C GLN A 134 0.82 3.49 5.83
N LEU A 135 -0.14 3.65 6.75
CA LEU A 135 -1.27 2.73 6.91
C LEU A 135 -2.14 2.67 5.65
N GLN A 136 -2.35 3.80 4.97
CA GLN A 136 -3.09 3.84 3.72
C GLN A 136 -2.35 3.06 2.60
N ALA A 137 -1.04 3.22 2.49
CA ALA A 137 -0.24 2.47 1.52
C ALA A 137 -0.28 0.96 1.80
N GLU A 138 -0.17 0.56 3.07
CA GLU A 138 -0.26 -0.84 3.50
C GLU A 138 -1.64 -1.44 3.23
N ALA A 139 -2.71 -0.70 3.51
CA ALA A 139 -4.08 -1.14 3.24
C ALA A 139 -4.33 -1.36 1.73
N VAL A 140 -3.80 -0.47 0.87
CA VAL A 140 -3.89 -0.62 -0.58
C VAL A 140 -3.10 -1.83 -1.06
N SER A 141 -1.86 -1.99 -0.57
CA SER A 141 -1.00 -3.14 -0.89
C SER A 141 -1.68 -4.47 -0.51
N THR A 142 -2.19 -4.56 0.71
CA THR A 142 -2.90 -5.75 1.21
C THR A 142 -4.12 -6.08 0.35
N ARG A 143 -4.89 -5.07 -0.05
CA ARG A 143 -6.07 -5.27 -0.91
C ARG A 143 -5.68 -5.79 -2.29
N LEU A 144 -4.58 -5.32 -2.85
CA LEU A 144 -4.07 -5.79 -4.15
C LEU A 144 -3.65 -7.27 -4.07
N HIS A 145 -2.87 -7.64 -3.04
CA HIS A 145 -2.47 -9.04 -2.85
C HIS A 145 -3.65 -9.98 -2.64
N LEU A 146 -4.69 -9.54 -1.92
CA LEU A 146 -5.90 -10.35 -1.74
C LEU A 146 -6.63 -10.60 -3.07
N LEU A 147 -6.66 -9.60 -3.96
CA LEU A 147 -7.26 -9.75 -5.29
C LEU A 147 -6.47 -10.73 -6.15
N GLU A 148 -5.14 -10.61 -6.17
CA GLU A 148 -4.25 -11.54 -6.89
C GLU A 148 -4.41 -12.97 -6.37
N GLN A 149 -4.40 -13.16 -5.05
CA GLN A 149 -4.60 -14.45 -4.41
C GLN A 149 -5.96 -15.07 -4.79
N LYS A 150 -7.03 -14.27 -4.76
CA LYS A 150 -8.37 -14.73 -5.14
C LYS A 150 -8.44 -15.12 -6.62
N GLN A 151 -7.72 -14.41 -7.48
CA GLN A 151 -7.64 -14.77 -8.89
C GLN A 151 -6.88 -16.08 -9.10
N ALA A 152 -5.72 -16.23 -8.46
CA ALA A 152 -4.93 -17.47 -8.50
C ALA A 152 -5.74 -18.66 -7.98
N GLN A 153 -6.47 -18.50 -6.87
CA GLN A 153 -7.33 -19.55 -6.32
C GLN A 153 -8.42 -20.01 -7.31
N ARG A 154 -9.07 -19.06 -8.00
CA ARG A 154 -10.07 -19.41 -9.03
C ARG A 154 -9.44 -20.17 -10.18
N GLU A 155 -8.22 -19.83 -10.56
CA GLU A 155 -7.53 -20.52 -11.64
C GLU A 155 -7.15 -21.95 -11.26
N THR A 156 -6.59 -22.15 -10.08
CA THR A 156 -6.33 -23.49 -9.54
C THR A 156 -7.63 -24.31 -9.44
N GLN A 157 -8.74 -23.69 -9.03
CA GLN A 157 -10.03 -24.37 -8.95
C GLN A 157 -10.53 -24.83 -10.34
N ARG A 158 -10.41 -23.99 -11.37
CA ARG A 158 -10.75 -24.39 -12.75
C ARG A 158 -9.87 -25.54 -13.24
N GLN A 159 -8.58 -25.48 -12.94
CA GLN A 159 -7.64 -26.55 -13.31
C GLN A 159 -8.01 -27.86 -12.62
N LEU A 160 -8.40 -27.81 -11.34
CA LEU A 160 -8.87 -28.97 -10.60
C LEU A 160 -10.12 -29.59 -11.25
N GLU A 161 -11.11 -28.78 -11.59
CA GLU A 161 -12.36 -29.23 -12.23
C GLU A 161 -12.09 -29.86 -13.61
N ALA A 162 -11.19 -29.26 -14.40
CA ALA A 162 -10.77 -29.83 -15.67
C ALA A 162 -10.07 -31.19 -15.49
N LEU A 163 -9.15 -31.29 -14.53
CA LEU A 163 -8.47 -32.55 -14.21
C LEU A 163 -9.45 -33.63 -13.74
N GLN A 164 -10.38 -33.30 -12.85
CA GLN A 164 -11.42 -34.22 -12.38
C GLN A 164 -12.27 -34.78 -13.52
N HIS A 165 -12.68 -33.92 -14.46
CA HIS A 165 -13.42 -34.37 -15.63
C HIS A 165 -12.59 -35.35 -16.49
N THR A 166 -11.32 -35.04 -16.74
CA THR A 166 -10.43 -35.94 -17.52
C THR A 166 -10.15 -37.25 -16.79
N GLU A 167 -10.03 -37.23 -15.46
CA GLU A 167 -9.87 -38.44 -14.64
C GLU A 167 -11.11 -39.33 -14.77
N LEU A 168 -12.30 -38.77 -14.63
CA LEU A 168 -13.55 -39.51 -14.74
C LEU A 168 -13.71 -40.14 -16.13
N GLN A 169 -13.43 -39.37 -17.19
CA GLN A 169 -13.46 -39.90 -18.56
C GLN A 169 -12.49 -41.07 -18.75
N THR A 170 -11.27 -40.96 -18.20
CA THR A 170 -10.27 -42.02 -18.27
C THR A 170 -10.72 -43.25 -17.48
N ARG A 171 -11.32 -43.07 -16.30
CA ARG A 171 -11.85 -44.15 -15.47
C ARG A 171 -12.94 -44.94 -16.19
N VAL A 172 -13.90 -44.25 -16.82
CA VAL A 172 -14.95 -44.91 -17.61
C VAL A 172 -14.34 -45.68 -18.79
N ALA A 173 -13.37 -45.11 -19.49
CA ALA A 173 -12.68 -45.82 -20.59
C ALA A 173 -11.96 -47.09 -20.10
N LEU A 174 -11.30 -47.02 -18.93
CA LEU A 174 -10.65 -48.17 -18.31
C LEU A 174 -11.65 -49.27 -17.94
N GLU A 175 -12.79 -48.92 -17.34
CA GLU A 175 -13.85 -49.87 -17.00
C GLU A 175 -14.41 -50.57 -18.24
N LEU A 176 -14.64 -49.82 -19.33
CA LEU A 176 -15.10 -50.38 -20.61
C LEU A 176 -14.09 -51.38 -21.18
N ILE A 177 -12.80 -51.03 -21.16
CA ILE A 177 -11.72 -51.91 -21.64
C ILE A 177 -11.61 -53.15 -20.75
N SER A 178 -11.66 -52.99 -19.42
CA SER A 178 -11.64 -54.09 -18.45
C SER A 178 -12.79 -55.08 -18.69
N SER A 179 -14.03 -54.57 -18.83
CA SER A 179 -15.20 -55.40 -19.15
C SER A 179 -15.03 -56.17 -20.48
N LYS A 180 -14.41 -55.55 -21.48
CA LYS A 180 -14.12 -56.20 -22.75
C LYS A 180 -13.09 -57.34 -22.60
N PHE A 181 -12.04 -57.13 -21.83
CA PHE A 181 -11.05 -58.17 -21.54
C PHE A 181 -11.64 -59.32 -20.73
N GLU A 182 -12.48 -59.05 -19.74
CA GLU A 182 -13.21 -60.10 -19.00
C GLU A 182 -14.08 -60.96 -19.93
N ARG A 183 -14.77 -60.34 -20.90
CA ARG A 183 -15.52 -61.12 -21.92
C ARG A 183 -14.61 -62.00 -22.77
N TYR A 184 -13.43 -61.52 -23.15
CA TYR A 184 -12.48 -62.34 -23.91
C TYR A 184 -11.90 -63.47 -23.05
N ARG A 185 -11.53 -63.18 -21.81
CA ARG A 185 -11.07 -64.17 -20.83
C ARG A 185 -12.09 -65.29 -20.69
N ASN A 186 -13.36 -64.96 -20.45
CA ASN A 186 -14.44 -65.94 -20.35
C ASN A 186 -14.61 -66.79 -21.61
N LYS A 187 -14.50 -66.20 -22.81
CA LYS A 187 -14.57 -66.96 -24.07
C LYS A 187 -13.40 -67.93 -24.24
N ILE A 188 -12.20 -67.51 -23.83
CA ILE A 188 -11.02 -68.36 -23.87
C ILE A 188 -11.21 -69.53 -22.90
N ILE A 189 -11.59 -69.26 -21.65
CA ILE A 189 -11.86 -70.28 -20.63
C ILE A 189 -12.91 -71.30 -21.12
N GLN A 190 -14.01 -70.83 -21.71
CA GLN A 190 -15.01 -71.72 -22.31
C GLN A 190 -14.42 -72.57 -23.44
N ALA A 191 -13.66 -71.97 -24.36
CA ALA A 191 -13.05 -72.71 -25.46
C ALA A 191 -11.98 -73.72 -25.01
N THR A 192 -11.34 -73.50 -23.86
CA THR A 192 -10.29 -74.37 -23.33
C THR A 192 -10.82 -75.48 -22.44
N PHE A 193 -11.78 -75.20 -21.57
CA PHE A 193 -12.23 -76.18 -20.56
C PHE A 193 -13.59 -76.82 -20.89
N SER A 194 -14.37 -76.26 -21.82
CA SER A 194 -15.64 -76.89 -22.26
C SER A 194 -15.47 -77.94 -23.37
N VAL A 195 -14.24 -78.39 -23.66
CA VAL A 195 -13.95 -79.46 -24.63
C VAL A 195 -13.89 -80.81 -23.93
N GLU A 196 -14.55 -81.83 -24.49
CA GLU A 196 -14.52 -83.20 -23.96
C GLU A 196 -13.08 -83.73 -23.77
N GLY A 197 -12.79 -84.21 -22.57
CA GLY A 197 -11.50 -84.82 -22.21
C GLY A 197 -10.52 -83.89 -21.46
N ILE A 198 -10.85 -82.61 -21.28
CA ILE A 198 -10.05 -81.67 -20.48
C ILE A 198 -10.64 -81.62 -19.07
N GLN A 199 -9.78 -81.70 -18.04
CA GLN A 199 -10.21 -81.65 -16.65
C GLN A 199 -10.67 -80.23 -16.27
N ASP A 200 -11.80 -80.15 -15.58
CA ASP A 200 -12.28 -78.88 -15.03
C ASP A 200 -11.33 -78.35 -13.95
N PRO A 201 -11.08 -77.03 -13.92
CA PRO A 201 -10.24 -76.41 -12.91
C PRO A 201 -10.79 -76.64 -11.50
N GLN A 202 -9.95 -77.14 -10.59
CA GLN A 202 -10.36 -77.47 -9.21
C GLN A 202 -10.28 -76.28 -8.23
N GLY A 203 -10.01 -75.06 -8.70
CA GLY A 203 -9.76 -73.87 -7.87
C GLY A 203 -9.78 -72.54 -8.63
N GLU A 204 -9.19 -71.49 -8.03
CA GLU A 204 -9.05 -70.18 -8.67
C GLU A 204 -8.17 -70.30 -9.92
N LEU A 205 -8.80 -70.13 -11.09
CA LEU A 205 -8.17 -70.31 -12.39
C LEU A 205 -7.28 -69.10 -12.71
N THR A 206 -5.95 -69.30 -12.73
CA THR A 206 -5.00 -68.25 -13.10
C THR A 206 -4.81 -68.17 -14.61
N ASP A 207 -4.33 -67.03 -15.12
CA ASP A 207 -4.10 -66.85 -16.56
C ASP A 207 -3.02 -67.81 -17.09
N ASP A 208 -2.05 -68.18 -16.25
CA ASP A 208 -1.01 -69.16 -16.57
C ASP A 208 -1.59 -70.57 -16.76
N ASP A 209 -2.54 -70.99 -15.90
CA ASP A 209 -3.23 -72.28 -16.02
C ASP A 209 -4.03 -72.38 -17.34
N VAL A 210 -4.69 -71.29 -17.74
CA VAL A 210 -5.43 -71.21 -19.01
C VAL A 210 -4.46 -71.37 -20.19
N LEU A 211 -3.32 -70.69 -20.15
CA LEU A 211 -2.30 -70.76 -21.21
C LEU A 211 -1.68 -72.16 -21.33
N GLU A 212 -1.40 -72.82 -20.20
CA GLU A 212 -0.91 -74.20 -20.20
C GLU A 212 -1.92 -75.16 -20.84
N ALA A 213 -3.20 -75.05 -20.48
CA ALA A 213 -4.27 -75.84 -21.08
C ALA A 213 -4.42 -75.56 -22.60
N MET A 214 -4.35 -74.29 -23.03
CA MET A 214 -4.36 -73.94 -24.47
C MET A 214 -3.20 -74.59 -25.23
N GLN A 215 -2.00 -74.55 -24.65
CA GLN A 215 -0.80 -75.11 -25.27
C GLN A 215 -0.91 -76.63 -25.39
N LYS A 216 -1.48 -77.29 -24.38
CA LYS A 216 -1.75 -78.73 -24.42
C LYS A 216 -2.69 -79.09 -25.58
N ILE A 217 -3.83 -78.39 -25.73
CA ILE A 217 -4.76 -78.60 -26.85
C ILE A 217 -4.05 -78.43 -28.20
N PHE A 218 -3.20 -77.40 -28.32
CA PHE A 218 -2.47 -77.14 -29.55
C PHE A 218 -1.49 -78.27 -29.89
N ASN A 219 -0.73 -78.75 -28.91
CA ASN A 219 0.22 -79.84 -29.07
C ASN A 219 -0.52 -81.12 -29.50
N GLU A 220 -1.58 -81.50 -28.79
CA GLU A 220 -2.40 -82.68 -29.10
C GLU A 220 -2.99 -82.62 -30.52
N ARG A 221 -3.52 -81.46 -30.94
CA ARG A 221 -4.02 -81.27 -32.30
C ARG A 221 -2.91 -81.37 -33.35
N THR A 222 -1.73 -80.85 -33.06
CA THR A 222 -0.57 -80.89 -33.96
C THR A 222 -0.08 -82.34 -34.13
N GLU A 223 0.04 -83.07 -33.03
CA GLU A 223 0.38 -84.50 -33.03
C GLU A 223 -0.67 -85.33 -33.78
N PHE A 224 -1.97 -85.09 -33.54
CA PHE A 224 -3.05 -85.75 -34.25
C PHE A 224 -3.00 -85.46 -35.77
N GLN A 225 -2.76 -84.21 -36.15
CA GLN A 225 -2.62 -83.84 -37.55
C GLN A 225 -1.40 -84.52 -38.19
N GLN A 226 -0.28 -84.64 -37.47
CA GLN A 226 0.90 -85.35 -37.93
C GLN A 226 0.62 -86.86 -38.07
N MET A 227 -0.11 -87.47 -37.13
CA MET A 227 -0.59 -88.84 -37.25
C MET A 227 -1.48 -89.04 -38.48
N LEU A 228 -2.38 -88.11 -38.77
CA LEU A 228 -3.21 -88.17 -39.98
C LEU A 228 -2.37 -88.05 -41.26
N LYS A 229 -1.34 -87.20 -41.29
CA LYS A 229 -0.41 -87.12 -42.43
C LYS A 229 0.39 -88.42 -42.61
N ASN A 230 0.84 -89.02 -41.51
CA ASN A 230 1.59 -90.28 -41.50
C ASN A 230 0.71 -91.51 -41.84
N LYS A 231 -0.62 -91.41 -41.62
CA LYS A 231 -1.61 -92.43 -42.02
C LYS A 231 -2.19 -92.17 -43.42
N GLY A 232 -2.23 -90.93 -43.88
CA GLY A 232 -2.69 -90.52 -45.21
C GLY A 232 -1.80 -91.04 -46.35
N SER A 233 -0.52 -91.32 -46.07
CA SER A 233 0.36 -92.08 -46.95
C SER A 233 -0.03 -93.56 -47.10
N ARG A 234 -1.05 -94.06 -46.37
CA ARG A 234 -1.68 -95.38 -46.58
C ARG A 234 -3.05 -95.33 -47.27
N THR A 235 -3.68 -94.16 -47.40
CA THR A 235 -5.00 -94.00 -48.06
C THR A 235 -4.94 -93.24 -49.39
N SER A 236 -3.76 -92.77 -49.82
CA SER A 236 -3.53 -92.17 -51.15
C SER A 236 -3.06 -93.20 -52.20
N LEU A 237 -3.69 -94.37 -52.23
CA LEU A 237 -3.67 -95.29 -53.37
C LEU A 237 -5.12 -95.79 -53.45
N LEU A 238 -5.81 -95.49 -54.54
CA LEU A 238 -7.26 -95.66 -54.79
C LEU A 238 -8.12 -94.40 -54.53
N SER A 239 -7.85 -93.33 -55.27
CA SER A 239 -8.95 -92.65 -55.97
C SER A 239 -8.41 -91.88 -57.17
N SER A 240 -8.74 -92.40 -58.35
CA SER A 240 -8.47 -91.80 -59.65
C SER A 240 -9.35 -90.57 -59.89
N ASP A 241 -8.76 -89.61 -60.59
CA ASP A 241 -9.36 -88.64 -61.50
C ASP A 241 -10.70 -87.97 -61.12
N SER A 242 -10.62 -86.70 -60.76
CA SER A 242 -11.26 -85.67 -61.58
C SER A 242 -10.72 -84.28 -61.26
N SER A 243 -9.96 -83.77 -62.22
CA SER A 243 -9.67 -82.35 -62.39
C SER A 243 -10.96 -81.56 -62.47
N THR A 244 -11.15 -80.56 -61.59
CA THR A 244 -11.68 -79.26 -62.01
C THR A 244 -11.08 -78.16 -61.14
N ALA A 245 -10.33 -77.29 -61.81
CA ALA A 245 -9.79 -76.07 -61.28
C ALA A 245 -10.88 -75.00 -61.13
N SER A 246 -10.81 -74.19 -60.07
CA SER A 246 -11.15 -72.76 -60.09
C SER A 246 -10.66 -72.05 -58.81
N PRO A 247 -9.84 -71.00 -58.92
CA PRO A 247 -9.41 -70.21 -57.77
C PRO A 247 -10.21 -68.89 -57.61
N ALA A 248 -10.58 -68.64 -56.35
CA ALA A 248 -10.58 -67.37 -55.62
C ALA A 248 -10.77 -66.02 -56.34
N ARG A 249 -11.67 -65.18 -55.79
CA ARG A 249 -11.31 -63.78 -55.48
C ARG A 249 -12.13 -63.12 -54.35
N ARG A 250 -11.40 -62.89 -53.25
CA ARG A 250 -11.46 -61.83 -52.24
C ARG A 250 -12.36 -60.61 -52.55
N ARG A 251 -13.22 -60.26 -51.58
CA ARG A 251 -13.66 -58.88 -51.33
C ARG A 251 -13.03 -58.39 -50.03
N LYS A 252 -12.14 -57.39 -50.12
CA LYS A 252 -11.74 -56.53 -49.00
C LYS A 252 -12.78 -55.41 -48.91
N SER A 253 -13.39 -55.21 -47.74
CA SER A 253 -14.19 -54.03 -47.44
C SER A 253 -13.47 -53.23 -46.37
N SER A 254 -12.83 -52.13 -46.76
CA SER A 254 -12.39 -51.09 -45.84
C SER A 254 -13.57 -50.18 -45.54
N ARG A 255 -13.91 -49.98 -44.28
CA ARG A 255 -14.72 -48.83 -43.86
C ARG A 255 -14.02 -48.19 -42.66
N MET A 256 -13.33 -47.10 -42.94
CA MET A 256 -12.94 -46.13 -41.93
C MET A 256 -14.19 -45.36 -41.54
N GLU A 257 -14.48 -45.32 -40.25
CA GLU A 257 -15.49 -44.46 -39.67
C GLU A 257 -14.75 -43.27 -39.05
N LYS A 258 -14.93 -42.10 -39.67
CA LYS A 258 -14.67 -40.80 -39.08
C LYS A 258 -16.01 -40.32 -38.56
N LEU A 259 -16.09 -40.02 -37.26
CA LEU A 259 -16.67 -38.83 -36.63
C LEU A 259 -16.51 -38.98 -35.10
#